data_AF-A0A845UFY1-F1
#
_entry.id   AF-A0A845UFY1-F1
#
_cell.length_a   1.000
_cell.length_b   1.000
_cell.length_c   1.000
_cell.angle_alpha   90.00
_cell.angle_beta   90.00
_cell.angle_gamma   90.00
#
_symmetry.space_group_name_H-M   'P 1'
#
loop_
_entity.id
_entity.type
_entity.pdbx_description
1 polymer ?
#
loop_
_entity_poly.entity_id
_entity_poly.type
_entity_poly.pdbx_seq_one_letter_code
_entity_poly.pdbx_strand_id
1 'polypeptide(L)'
;MPRVSEWVKCRDSSLRWAGHAVARLWLLAACAVFAVPVRAAELRPETIAAFDRYIVANDVRFERESKHGPFLWVEGQPPENRKALYEQLRRGETVINRVPVEIGGEALDVPDGIIHHWVGVVFIPGATLRQTLRLLQDYDNHAKYYAPDVKRSKLLEHKGNFFRCYLRFYKKKVFAVVLDTEHEAVYETLSAVRAVSHSHTTRVNEVENYGQADERLKPEGQDGGFLWKLNTYWRIEQKDGGVYLQCEGITLTRDIPLLVKPLIGPYVTSVPRESLLNTLGNTRKALLHPTAAP
;
A
#
# COMPACT_ATOMS: atom_id res chain seq x y z
N MET A 1 -54.50 -21.77 -47.54
CA MET A 1 -55.25 -21.36 -48.76
C MET A 1 -56.39 -20.46 -48.28
N PRO A 2 -56.70 -19.30 -48.90
CA PRO A 2 -56.44 -18.90 -50.29
C PRO A 2 -55.54 -17.65 -50.47
N ARG A 3 -55.13 -17.44 -51.73
CA ARG A 3 -54.47 -16.27 -52.32
C ARG A 3 -55.53 -15.38 -52.98
N VAL A 4 -55.41 -14.05 -52.86
CA VAL A 4 -56.00 -13.03 -53.75
C VAL A 4 -55.04 -11.83 -53.72
N SER A 5 -54.04 -11.80 -54.61
CA SER A 5 -53.99 -11.10 -55.91
C SER A 5 -53.60 -9.62 -55.82
N GLU A 6 -52.50 -9.33 -56.49
CA GLU A 6 -51.82 -8.06 -56.70
C GLU A 6 -52.71 -6.95 -57.30
N TRP A 7 -52.40 -5.70 -56.93
CA TRP A 7 -52.50 -4.56 -57.83
C TRP A 7 -51.12 -3.89 -57.93
N VAL A 8 -50.77 -3.59 -59.17
CA VAL A 8 -49.43 -3.28 -59.68
C VAL A 8 -49.41 -1.83 -60.18
N LYS A 9 -48.27 -1.15 -59.95
CA LYS A 9 -47.73 0.06 -60.63
C LYS A 9 -48.48 1.39 -60.36
N CYS A 10 -47.86 2.57 -60.33
CA CYS A 10 -46.62 3.00 -60.98
C CYS A 10 -46.03 4.25 -60.28
N ARG A 11 -44.72 4.21 -60.01
CA ARG A 11 -43.68 5.20 -60.35
C ARG A 11 -44.04 6.70 -60.26
N ASP A 12 -43.34 7.43 -59.37
CA ASP A 12 -42.51 8.53 -59.87
C ASP A 12 -41.27 8.76 -59.00
N SER A 13 -40.22 9.21 -59.67
CA SER A 13 -38.84 9.33 -59.23
C SER A 13 -38.38 10.76 -59.39
N SER A 14 -37.95 11.39 -58.30
CA SER A 14 -37.06 12.57 -58.19
C SER A 14 -37.33 13.18 -56.80
N LEU A 15 -36.41 13.73 -56.01
CA LEU A 15 -35.15 14.40 -56.25
C LEU A 15 -34.18 14.05 -55.11
N ARG A 16 -32.89 14.12 -55.45
CA ARG A 16 -31.76 14.07 -54.52
C ARG A 16 -31.50 15.46 -53.89
N TRP A 17 -30.86 15.42 -52.73
CA TRP A 17 -29.97 16.43 -52.09
C TRP A 17 -30.53 17.41 -51.05
N ALA A 18 -29.70 17.50 -49.98
CA ALA A 18 -29.49 18.58 -49.02
C ALA A 18 -30.32 18.55 -47.73
N GLY A 19 -29.64 18.19 -46.63
CA GLY A 19 -30.13 18.35 -45.27
C GLY A 19 -29.23 17.80 -44.17
N HIS A 20 -27.92 17.65 -44.40
CA HIS A 20 -26.96 17.42 -43.33
C HIS A 20 -26.85 18.66 -42.44
N ALA A 21 -27.76 18.85 -41.48
CA ALA A 21 -27.73 20.02 -40.60
C ALA A 21 -28.25 19.81 -39.17
N VAL A 22 -28.38 18.57 -38.66
CA VAL A 22 -28.80 18.34 -37.26
C VAL A 22 -27.83 17.47 -36.44
N ALA A 23 -26.78 16.91 -37.05
CA ALA A 23 -25.86 15.99 -36.37
C ALA A 23 -24.47 16.58 -36.06
N ARG A 24 -24.36 17.87 -35.70
CA ARG A 24 -23.07 18.51 -35.39
C ARG A 24 -23.02 19.40 -34.14
N LEU A 25 -23.96 19.26 -33.21
CA LEU A 25 -23.91 19.99 -31.92
C LEU A 25 -23.84 19.13 -30.65
N TRP A 26 -23.70 17.81 -30.77
CA TRP A 26 -23.53 16.90 -29.62
C TRP A 26 -22.17 16.22 -29.51
N LEU A 27 -21.21 16.58 -30.38
CA LEU A 27 -19.84 16.02 -30.37
C LEU A 27 -18.79 16.94 -29.73
N LEU A 28 -19.16 18.15 -29.30
CA LEU A 28 -18.27 19.05 -28.56
C LEU A 28 -18.52 19.05 -27.05
N ALA A 29 -19.70 18.58 -26.59
CA ALA A 29 -19.99 18.47 -25.16
C ALA A 29 -19.47 17.17 -24.51
N ALA A 30 -19.22 16.12 -25.30
CA ALA A 30 -18.73 14.83 -24.78
C ALA A 30 -17.21 14.79 -24.53
N CYS A 31 -16.43 15.70 -25.13
CA CYS A 31 -14.99 15.78 -24.91
C CYS A 31 -14.58 16.71 -23.75
N ALA A 32 -15.51 17.49 -23.17
CA ALA A 32 -15.22 18.39 -22.05
C ALA A 32 -15.28 17.69 -20.67
N VAL A 33 -15.73 16.44 -20.58
CA VAL A 33 -15.91 15.72 -19.30
C VAL A 33 -14.64 15.00 -18.83
N PHE A 34 -13.60 14.86 -19.68
CA PHE A 34 -12.34 14.20 -19.30
C PHE A 34 -11.23 15.14 -18.82
N ALA A 35 -11.50 16.44 -18.71
CA ALA A 35 -10.56 17.43 -18.18
C ALA A 35 -11.09 18.09 -16.90
N VAL A 36 -11.74 17.33 -16.01
CA VAL A 36 -11.82 17.76 -14.62
C VAL A 36 -10.39 17.62 -14.09
N PRO A 37 -9.66 18.72 -13.80
CA PRO A 37 -8.41 18.57 -13.09
C PRO A 37 -8.75 17.83 -11.80
N VAL A 38 -8.16 16.64 -11.60
CA VAL A 38 -8.15 16.03 -10.28
C VAL A 38 -7.53 17.09 -9.40
N ARG A 39 -8.34 17.84 -8.65
CA ARG A 39 -7.81 18.77 -7.67
C ARG A 39 -6.89 17.97 -6.79
N ALA A 40 -5.65 18.42 -6.67
CA ALA A 40 -4.71 17.86 -5.72
C ALA A 40 -5.45 17.70 -4.39
N ALA A 41 -5.41 16.50 -3.82
CA ALA A 41 -5.94 16.30 -2.50
C ALA A 41 -5.00 17.01 -1.53
N GLU A 42 -5.56 17.91 -0.75
CA GLU A 42 -4.81 18.66 0.25
C GLU A 42 -4.84 17.89 1.57
N LEU A 43 -3.67 17.52 2.09
CA LEU A 43 -3.53 16.93 3.42
C LEU A 43 -3.73 18.02 4.46
N ARG A 44 -4.90 18.00 5.11
CA ARG A 44 -5.28 19.03 6.09
C ARG A 44 -4.72 18.76 7.48
N PRO A 45 -4.51 19.80 8.31
CA PRO A 45 -4.03 19.65 9.68
C PRO A 45 -4.88 18.71 10.55
N GLU A 46 -6.20 18.69 10.38
CA GLU A 46 -7.10 17.83 11.15
C GLU A 46 -6.89 16.35 10.83
N THR A 47 -6.64 16.04 9.55
CA THR A 47 -6.31 14.69 9.07
C THR A 47 -4.98 14.23 9.65
N ILE A 48 -3.97 15.12 9.68
CA ILE A 48 -2.67 14.85 10.30
C ILE A 48 -2.84 14.58 11.80
N ALA A 49 -3.57 15.44 12.51
CA ALA A 49 -3.81 15.29 13.94
C ALA A 49 -4.54 13.97 14.27
N ALA A 50 -5.50 13.55 13.45
CA ALA A 50 -6.15 12.25 13.62
C ALA A 50 -5.17 11.08 13.45
N PHE A 51 -4.31 11.13 12.43
CA PHE A 51 -3.26 10.13 12.21
C PHE A 51 -2.28 10.08 13.39
N ASP A 52 -1.79 11.22 13.84
CA ASP A 52 -0.81 11.31 14.93
C ASP A 52 -1.39 10.74 16.23
N ARG A 53 -2.66 11.03 16.54
CA ARG A 53 -3.36 10.40 17.69
C ARG A 53 -3.40 8.87 17.58
N TYR A 54 -3.66 8.35 16.38
CA TYR A 54 -3.67 6.91 16.15
C TYR A 54 -2.28 6.29 16.32
N ILE A 55 -1.24 6.94 15.81
CA ILE A 55 0.14 6.48 15.94
C ILE A 55 0.57 6.46 17.41
N VAL A 56 0.28 7.50 18.20
CA VAL A 56 0.58 7.51 19.64
C VAL A 56 -0.10 6.32 20.36
N ALA A 57 -1.38 6.07 20.08
CA ALA A 57 -2.08 4.92 20.65
C ALA A 57 -1.47 3.58 20.20
N ASN A 58 -1.04 3.49 18.95
CA ASN A 58 -0.39 2.32 18.40
C ASN A 58 0.99 2.07 18.98
N ASP A 59 1.80 3.11 19.19
CA ASP A 59 3.14 3.02 19.79
C ASP A 59 3.05 2.47 21.22
N VAL A 60 2.10 2.99 22.01
CA VAL A 60 1.81 2.47 23.36
C VAL A 60 1.42 0.98 23.31
N ARG A 61 0.57 0.58 22.36
CA ARG A 61 0.21 -0.83 22.16
C ARG A 61 1.44 -1.66 21.77
N PHE A 62 2.23 -1.17 20.81
CA PHE A 62 3.38 -1.86 20.26
C PHE A 62 4.43 -2.13 21.34
N GLU A 63 4.77 -1.13 22.14
CA GLU A 63 5.71 -1.25 23.26
C GLU A 63 5.21 -2.22 24.33
N ARG A 64 3.94 -2.09 24.74
CA ARG A 64 3.33 -2.96 25.76
C ARG A 64 3.37 -4.42 25.32
N GLU A 65 2.95 -4.70 24.09
CA GLU A 65 2.95 -6.05 23.52
C GLU A 65 4.37 -6.61 23.37
N SER A 66 5.33 -5.79 22.95
CA SER A 66 6.71 -6.22 22.75
C SER A 66 7.42 -6.61 24.05
N LYS A 67 7.03 -6.01 25.19
CA LYS A 67 7.62 -6.27 26.51
C LYS A 67 6.86 -7.33 27.32
N HIS A 68 5.53 -7.32 27.30
CA HIS A 68 4.70 -8.09 28.24
C HIS A 68 3.52 -8.84 27.60
N GLY A 69 3.29 -8.70 26.30
CA GLY A 69 2.14 -9.28 25.61
C GLY A 69 2.46 -10.48 24.71
N PRO A 70 1.46 -10.97 23.96
CA PRO A 70 1.73 -11.86 22.82
C PRO A 70 2.68 -11.13 21.86
N PHE A 71 3.85 -11.69 21.63
CA PHE A 71 4.89 -11.03 20.85
C PHE A 71 4.51 -11.01 19.37
N LEU A 72 3.96 -12.12 18.86
CA LEU A 72 3.41 -12.18 17.51
C LEU A 72 1.88 -12.06 17.57
N TRP A 73 1.27 -11.41 16.58
CA TRP A 73 -0.17 -11.26 16.42
C TRP A 73 -0.90 -12.61 16.45
N VAL A 74 -0.30 -13.65 15.88
CA VAL A 74 -0.86 -15.02 15.90
C VAL A 74 -0.99 -15.58 17.32
N GLU A 75 -0.15 -15.16 18.26
CA GLU A 75 -0.19 -15.63 19.66
C GLU A 75 -1.36 -15.02 20.43
N GLY A 76 -1.80 -13.82 20.04
CA GLY A 76 -2.97 -13.15 20.60
C GLY A 76 -4.31 -13.68 20.08
N GLN A 77 -4.29 -14.60 19.09
CA GLN A 77 -5.52 -15.17 18.55
C GLN A 77 -6.13 -16.23 19.48
N PRO A 78 -7.46 -16.46 19.40
CA PRO A 78 -8.12 -17.55 20.10
C PRO A 78 -7.41 -18.89 19.88
N PRO A 79 -7.32 -19.76 20.91
CA PRO A 79 -6.53 -21.00 20.84
C PRO A 79 -6.82 -21.87 19.61
N GLU A 80 -8.09 -21.97 19.22
CA GLU A 80 -8.57 -22.71 18.05
C GLU A 80 -8.01 -22.17 16.73
N ASN A 81 -7.91 -20.85 16.60
CA ASN A 81 -7.38 -20.19 15.40
C ASN A 81 -5.85 -20.22 15.38
N ARG A 82 -5.22 -20.08 16.55
CA ARG A 82 -3.76 -20.01 16.69
C ARG A 82 -3.05 -21.22 16.07
N LYS A 83 -3.53 -22.44 16.34
CA LYS A 83 -2.92 -23.65 15.79
C LYS A 83 -2.97 -23.66 14.26
N ALA A 84 -4.15 -23.38 13.68
CA ALA A 84 -4.33 -23.33 12.23
C ALA A 84 -3.45 -22.26 11.56
N LEU A 85 -3.28 -21.10 12.20
CA LEU A 85 -2.40 -20.03 11.71
C LEU A 85 -0.93 -20.44 11.71
N TYR A 86 -0.44 -21.08 12.78
CA TYR A 86 0.92 -21.62 12.80
C TYR A 86 1.15 -22.70 11.75
N GLU A 87 0.14 -23.54 11.48
CA GLU A 87 0.21 -24.54 10.41
C GLU A 87 0.29 -23.88 9.02
N GLN A 88 -0.50 -22.83 8.76
CA GLN A 88 -0.39 -22.03 7.52
C GLN A 88 1.03 -21.46 7.35
N LEU A 89 1.55 -20.80 8.38
CA LEU A 89 2.90 -20.22 8.38
C LEU A 89 3.97 -21.29 8.08
N ARG A 90 3.88 -22.47 8.70
CA ARG A 90 4.83 -23.56 8.49
C ARG A 90 4.77 -24.16 7.08
N ARG A 91 3.62 -24.08 6.40
CA ARG A 91 3.51 -24.41 4.96
C ARG A 91 4.10 -23.34 4.04
N GLY A 92 4.62 -22.25 4.60
CA GLY A 92 5.21 -21.13 3.86
C GLY A 92 4.18 -20.12 3.37
N GLU A 93 2.93 -20.21 3.84
CA GLU A 93 1.90 -19.22 3.56
C GLU A 93 2.15 -17.96 4.40
N THR A 94 1.75 -16.80 3.87
CA THR A 94 1.75 -15.53 4.62
C THR A 94 0.36 -15.30 5.18
N VAL A 95 0.27 -15.17 6.50
CA VAL A 95 -0.97 -14.75 7.18
C VAL A 95 -1.04 -13.23 7.11
N ILE A 96 -2.18 -12.68 6.71
CA ILE A 96 -2.40 -11.23 6.67
C ILE A 96 -3.80 -10.89 7.14
N ASN A 97 -3.91 -9.89 8.00
CA ASN A 97 -5.17 -9.48 8.59
C ASN A 97 -5.28 -7.95 8.66
N ARG A 98 -6.51 -7.44 8.54
CA ARG A 98 -6.79 -6.01 8.75
C ARG A 98 -6.90 -5.74 10.24
N VAL A 99 -6.23 -4.70 10.71
CA VAL A 99 -6.36 -4.21 12.09
C VAL A 99 -7.39 -3.09 12.11
N PRO A 100 -8.41 -3.14 12.99
CA PRO A 100 -9.34 -2.03 13.16
C PRO A 100 -8.63 -0.73 13.55
N VAL A 101 -9.08 0.38 12.97
CA VAL A 101 -8.57 1.72 13.29
C VAL A 101 -9.46 2.31 14.39
N GLU A 102 -9.14 1.94 15.62
CA GLU A 102 -9.91 2.27 16.81
C GLU A 102 -8.99 2.76 17.93
N ILE A 103 -9.50 3.66 18.78
CA ILE A 103 -8.85 4.09 20.03
C ILE A 103 -9.83 3.83 21.17
N GLY A 104 -9.42 3.07 22.18
CA GLY A 104 -10.29 2.73 23.31
C GLY A 104 -11.51 1.87 22.93
N GLY A 105 -11.48 1.20 21.77
CA GLY A 105 -12.60 0.42 21.24
C GLY A 105 -13.60 1.23 20.40
N GLU A 106 -13.35 2.52 20.19
CA GLU A 106 -14.17 3.38 19.35
C GLU A 106 -13.48 3.64 18.00
N ALA A 107 -14.25 3.57 16.91
CA ALA A 107 -13.76 3.88 15.58
C ALA A 107 -13.25 5.33 15.51
N LEU A 108 -12.04 5.50 14.98
CA LEU A 108 -11.44 6.81 14.85
C LEU A 108 -11.96 7.52 13.59
N ASP A 109 -12.51 8.72 13.76
CA ASP A 109 -12.80 9.61 12.63
C ASP A 109 -11.50 10.24 12.09
N VAL A 110 -11.35 10.22 10.77
CA VAL A 110 -10.18 10.72 10.04
C VAL A 110 -10.69 11.59 8.89
N PRO A 111 -10.89 12.90 9.13
CA PRO A 111 -11.47 13.79 8.13
C PRO A 111 -10.68 13.77 6.82
N ASP A 112 -11.37 13.61 5.70
CA ASP A 112 -10.81 13.59 4.33
C ASP A 112 -9.70 12.54 4.08
N GLY A 113 -9.51 11.60 5.01
CA GLY A 113 -8.44 10.61 4.97
C GLY A 113 -8.91 9.21 5.34
N ILE A 114 -8.09 8.23 5.00
CA ILE A 114 -8.27 6.83 5.42
C ILE A 114 -6.97 6.34 6.01
N ILE A 115 -7.04 5.84 7.25
CA ILE A 115 -5.96 5.03 7.82
C ILE A 115 -6.19 3.58 7.42
N HIS A 116 -5.18 2.99 6.78
CA HIS A 116 -5.13 1.55 6.54
C HIS A 116 -4.11 0.95 7.49
N HIS A 117 -4.56 0.00 8.30
CA HIS A 117 -3.68 -0.74 9.19
C HIS A 117 -3.82 -2.24 8.89
N TRP A 118 -2.71 -2.85 8.48
CA TRP A 118 -2.61 -4.27 8.19
C TRP A 118 -1.46 -4.89 8.98
N VAL A 119 -1.66 -6.11 9.46
CA VAL A 119 -0.64 -6.95 10.06
C VAL A 119 -0.42 -8.18 9.19
N GLY A 120 0.83 -8.52 8.94
CA GLY A 120 1.22 -9.72 8.21
C GLY A 120 2.29 -10.50 8.95
N VAL A 121 2.24 -11.82 8.87
CA VAL A 121 3.18 -12.74 9.50
C VAL A 121 3.62 -13.78 8.48
N VAL A 122 4.91 -14.07 8.45
CA VAL A 122 5.49 -15.14 7.62
C VAL A 122 6.51 -15.94 8.42
N PHE A 123 6.62 -17.24 8.14
CA PHE A 123 7.69 -18.09 8.66
C PHE A 123 8.75 -18.37 7.60
N ILE A 124 10.01 -18.25 8.00
CA ILE A 124 11.20 -18.34 7.16
C ILE A 124 12.08 -19.46 7.72
N PRO A 125 11.96 -20.71 7.22
CA PRO A 125 12.71 -21.84 7.76
C PRO A 125 14.23 -21.65 7.56
N GLY A 126 15.01 -22.05 8.56
CA GLY A 126 16.48 -21.97 8.53
C GLY A 126 17.07 -20.56 8.67
N ALA A 127 16.26 -19.50 8.59
CA ALA A 127 16.73 -18.14 8.85
C ALA A 127 17.06 -17.94 10.32
N THR A 128 18.00 -17.03 10.58
CA THR A 128 18.37 -16.58 11.92
C THR A 128 18.00 -15.12 12.11
N LEU A 129 17.75 -14.70 13.37
CA LEU A 129 17.50 -13.31 13.74
C LEU A 129 18.56 -12.38 13.15
N ARG A 130 19.83 -12.79 13.23
CA ARG A 130 20.97 -12.04 12.71
C ARG A 130 20.93 -11.88 11.19
N GLN A 131 20.58 -12.92 10.44
CA GLN A 131 20.42 -12.81 8.98
C GLN A 131 19.27 -11.88 8.62
N THR A 132 18.14 -12.01 9.32
CA THR A 132 16.96 -11.17 9.09
C THR A 132 17.26 -9.69 9.36
N LEU A 133 17.87 -9.37 10.50
CA LEU A 133 18.26 -8.00 10.84
C LEU A 133 19.23 -7.40 9.81
N ARG A 134 20.26 -8.15 9.41
CA ARG A 134 21.19 -7.69 8.36
C ARG A 134 20.47 -7.34 7.07
N LEU A 135 19.51 -8.15 6.64
CA LEU A 135 18.75 -7.87 5.42
C LEU A 135 17.85 -6.63 5.57
N LEU A 136 17.14 -6.51 6.70
CA LEU A 136 16.23 -5.38 6.94
C LEU A 136 16.97 -4.04 7.10
N GLN A 137 18.22 -4.08 7.56
CA GLN A 137 19.09 -2.90 7.74
C GLN A 137 19.90 -2.55 6.50
N ASP A 138 19.90 -3.41 5.47
CA ASP A 138 20.66 -3.23 4.23
C ASP A 138 19.90 -2.32 3.24
N TYR A 139 19.62 -1.10 3.71
CA TYR A 139 18.81 -0.11 2.99
C TYR A 139 19.35 0.23 1.60
N ASP A 140 20.67 0.16 1.37
CA ASP A 140 21.25 0.41 0.05
C ASP A 140 20.84 -0.65 -0.98
N ASN A 141 20.53 -1.89 -0.56
CA ASN A 141 20.12 -2.98 -1.45
C ASN A 141 18.60 -3.23 -1.45
N HIS A 142 17.80 -2.42 -0.76
CA HIS A 142 16.35 -2.60 -0.72
C HIS A 142 15.68 -2.56 -2.11
N ALA A 143 16.19 -1.76 -3.05
CA ALA A 143 15.71 -1.74 -4.43
C ALA A 143 15.90 -3.08 -5.17
N LYS A 144 16.90 -3.88 -4.76
CA LYS A 144 17.12 -5.24 -5.28
C LYS A 144 16.16 -6.23 -4.61
N TYR A 145 16.05 -6.19 -3.28
CA TYR A 145 15.24 -7.15 -2.52
C TYR A 145 13.73 -6.97 -2.76
N TYR A 146 13.28 -5.72 -2.86
CA TYR A 146 11.86 -5.36 -2.93
C TYR A 146 11.42 -4.90 -4.33
N ALA A 147 12.20 -5.24 -5.37
CA ALA A 147 11.75 -5.08 -6.74
C ALA A 147 10.46 -5.88 -7.01
N PRO A 148 9.56 -5.40 -7.89
CA PRO A 148 9.64 -4.14 -8.62
C PRO A 148 9.05 -2.93 -7.88
N ASP A 149 8.52 -3.12 -6.67
CA ASP A 149 7.78 -2.11 -5.90
C ASP A 149 8.70 -1.02 -5.32
N VAL A 150 9.98 -1.34 -5.03
CA VAL A 150 11.04 -0.36 -4.72
C VAL A 150 11.95 -0.20 -5.93
N LYS A 151 12.04 1.02 -6.46
CA LYS A 151 12.87 1.36 -7.65
C LYS A 151 14.23 1.94 -7.29
N ARG A 152 14.31 2.66 -6.19
CA ARG A 152 15.56 3.23 -5.66
C ARG A 152 15.53 3.13 -4.16
N SER A 153 16.69 2.91 -3.57
CA SER A 153 16.88 2.85 -2.13
C SER A 153 18.25 3.40 -1.78
N LYS A 154 18.37 4.07 -0.64
CA LYS A 154 19.65 4.59 -0.15
C LYS A 154 19.62 4.75 1.35
N LEU A 155 20.68 4.32 2.04
CA LEU A 155 20.94 4.70 3.41
C LEU A 155 21.42 6.16 3.44
N LEU A 156 20.72 7.02 4.18
CA LEU A 156 21.07 8.43 4.33
C LEU A 156 21.90 8.66 5.59
N GLU A 157 21.58 7.95 6.66
CA GLU A 157 22.24 8.10 7.96
C GLU A 157 22.11 6.82 8.78
N HIS A 158 23.16 6.47 9.51
CA HIS A 158 23.17 5.37 10.47
C HIS A 158 23.90 5.79 11.75
N LYS A 159 23.20 5.73 12.88
CA LYS A 159 23.73 6.06 14.21
C LYS A 159 23.28 5.01 15.22
N GLY A 160 24.12 4.02 15.48
CA GLY A 160 23.80 2.92 16.41
C GLY A 160 22.58 2.13 15.93
N ASN A 161 21.46 2.31 16.62
CA ASN A 161 20.19 1.65 16.31
C ASN A 161 19.23 2.50 15.44
N PHE A 162 19.60 3.75 15.17
CA PHE A 162 18.83 4.69 14.36
C PHE A 162 19.31 4.69 12.91
N PHE A 163 18.36 4.67 11.99
CA PHE A 163 18.59 4.70 10.55
C PHE A 163 17.69 5.76 9.92
N ARG A 164 18.24 6.51 8.97
CA ARG A 164 17.46 7.33 8.05
C ARG A 164 17.71 6.84 6.64
N CYS A 165 16.64 6.58 5.88
CA CYS A 165 16.76 6.02 4.54
C CYS A 165 15.81 6.70 3.56
N TYR A 166 16.19 6.65 2.28
CA TYR A 166 15.38 7.07 1.15
C TYR A 166 14.88 5.85 0.39
N LEU A 167 13.60 5.86 0.01
CA LEU A 167 12.99 4.86 -0.86
C LEU A 167 12.15 5.54 -1.96
N ARG A 168 12.33 5.11 -3.20
CA ARG A 168 11.41 5.41 -4.31
C ARG A 168 10.50 4.22 -4.54
N PHE A 169 9.23 4.36 -4.18
CA PHE A 169 8.21 3.37 -4.48
C PHE A 169 7.63 3.56 -5.87
N TYR A 170 7.25 2.47 -6.51
CA TYR A 170 6.54 2.45 -7.79
C TYR A 170 5.42 1.42 -7.72
N LYS A 171 4.18 1.85 -7.96
CA LYS A 171 3.05 0.95 -8.09
C LYS A 171 2.29 1.23 -9.37
N LYS A 172 2.06 0.21 -10.19
CA LYS A 172 1.19 0.30 -11.37
C LYS A 172 0.00 -0.62 -11.16
N LYS A 173 -1.18 -0.02 -10.95
CA LYS A 173 -2.47 -0.72 -10.91
C LYS A 173 -3.33 -0.20 -12.06
N VAL A 174 -4.24 0.73 -11.79
CA VAL A 174 -5.02 1.42 -12.83
C VAL A 174 -4.15 2.44 -13.57
N PHE A 175 -3.31 3.16 -12.83
CA PHE A 175 -2.26 4.04 -13.36
C PHE A 175 -0.99 3.84 -12.53
N ALA A 176 0.12 4.40 -13.02
CA ALA A 176 1.40 4.38 -12.31
C ALA A 176 1.43 5.50 -11.27
N VAL A 177 1.85 5.16 -10.06
CA VAL A 177 2.13 6.09 -8.97
C VAL A 177 3.56 5.86 -8.54
N VAL A 178 4.31 6.96 -8.40
CA VAL A 178 5.70 6.96 -7.96
C VAL A 178 5.83 7.91 -6.79
N LEU A 179 6.43 7.43 -5.70
CA LEU A 179 6.55 8.17 -4.45
C LEU A 179 8.00 8.16 -4.00
N ASP A 180 8.55 9.34 -3.75
CA ASP A 180 9.84 9.51 -3.08
C ASP A 180 9.60 9.74 -1.60
N THR A 181 10.25 8.92 -0.78
CA THR A 181 10.02 8.90 0.66
C THR A 181 11.32 8.90 1.43
N GLU A 182 11.33 9.60 2.56
CA GLU A 182 12.35 9.43 3.59
C GLU A 182 11.72 8.87 4.86
N HIS A 183 12.46 7.97 5.51
CA HIS A 183 12.02 7.28 6.72
C HIS A 183 13.08 7.39 7.79
N GLU A 184 12.64 7.47 9.03
CA GLU A 184 13.45 7.19 10.19
C GLU A 184 13.01 5.85 10.78
N ALA A 185 13.98 5.00 11.13
CA ALA A 185 13.74 3.69 11.68
C ALA A 185 14.64 3.44 12.89
N VAL A 186 14.08 2.81 13.91
CA VAL A 186 14.81 2.37 15.10
C VAL A 186 14.71 0.85 15.20
N TYR A 187 15.83 0.20 15.50
CA TYR A 187 15.91 -1.24 15.75
C TYR A 187 16.30 -1.50 17.20
N GLU A 188 15.61 -2.43 17.85
CA GLU A 188 15.91 -2.83 19.23
C GLU A 188 16.00 -4.35 19.32
N THR A 189 17.12 -4.85 19.86
CA THR A 189 17.26 -6.27 20.19
C THR A 189 16.75 -6.48 21.60
N LEU A 190 15.68 -7.26 21.75
CA LEU A 190 15.03 -7.52 23.04
C LEU A 190 15.66 -8.72 23.75
N SER A 191 16.17 -9.70 23.00
CA SER A 191 16.85 -10.88 23.52
C SER A 191 17.70 -11.54 22.44
N ALA A 192 18.34 -12.68 22.76
CA ALA A 192 19.09 -13.48 21.78
C ALA A 192 18.22 -14.00 20.61
N VAL A 193 16.89 -14.00 20.76
CA VAL A 193 15.94 -14.56 19.78
C VAL A 193 14.85 -13.58 19.36
N ARG A 194 14.79 -12.37 19.93
CA ARG A 194 13.76 -11.37 19.60
C ARG A 194 14.36 -10.02 19.29
N ALA A 195 13.86 -9.38 18.25
CA ALA A 195 14.08 -7.97 17.97
C ALA A 195 12.82 -7.31 17.44
N VAL A 196 12.76 -6.00 17.57
CA VAL A 196 11.70 -5.15 17.05
C VAL A 196 12.29 -4.02 16.24
N SER A 197 11.49 -3.46 15.34
CA SER A 197 11.79 -2.19 14.71
C SER A 197 10.50 -1.41 14.48
N HIS A 198 10.58 -0.09 14.55
CA HIS A 198 9.51 0.76 14.05
C HIS A 198 10.13 1.85 13.17
N SER A 199 9.35 2.32 12.20
CA SER A 199 9.73 3.41 11.32
C SER A 199 8.56 4.31 11.01
N HIS A 200 8.85 5.59 10.75
CA HIS A 200 7.90 6.56 10.22
C HIS A 200 8.47 7.31 9.03
N THR A 201 7.60 7.75 8.12
CA THR A 201 7.96 8.69 7.07
C THR A 201 8.19 10.08 7.63
N THR A 202 9.33 10.69 7.33
CA THR A 202 9.60 12.12 7.58
C THR A 202 9.30 12.99 6.37
N ARG A 203 9.32 12.40 5.16
CA ARG A 203 8.96 13.05 3.91
C ARG A 203 8.23 12.10 2.97
N VAL A 204 7.18 12.56 2.31
CA VAL A 204 6.49 11.82 1.23
C VAL A 204 6.12 12.77 0.09
N ASN A 205 6.72 12.57 -1.09
CA ASN A 205 6.40 13.34 -2.29
C ASN A 205 5.95 12.41 -3.42
N GLU A 206 4.85 12.74 -4.08
CA GLU A 206 4.51 12.15 -5.37
C GLU A 206 5.42 12.69 -6.47
N VAL A 207 5.87 11.81 -7.35
CA VAL A 207 6.69 12.16 -8.52
C VAL A 207 5.78 12.35 -9.73
N GLU A 208 5.75 13.56 -10.28
CA GLU A 208 5.09 13.90 -11.53
C GLU A 208 6.01 13.63 -12.72
N ASN A 209 5.43 13.20 -13.86
CA ASN A 209 6.14 12.96 -15.11
C ASN A 209 7.33 11.99 -14.96
N TYR A 210 7.16 10.93 -14.16
CA TYR A 210 8.19 9.92 -13.90
C TYR A 210 8.79 9.36 -15.19
N GLY A 211 10.13 9.44 -15.29
CA GLY A 211 10.92 8.98 -16.43
C GLY A 211 10.94 9.94 -17.63
N GLN A 212 10.29 11.11 -17.55
CA GLN A 212 10.33 12.16 -18.58
C GLN A 212 11.37 13.24 -18.23
N ALA A 213 11.71 14.08 -19.21
CA ALA A 213 12.69 15.15 -19.05
C ALA A 213 12.29 16.21 -18.01
N ASP A 214 10.99 16.35 -17.73
CA ASP A 214 10.42 17.28 -16.76
C ASP A 214 9.90 16.59 -15.49
N GLU A 215 10.46 15.42 -15.14
CA GLU A 215 10.21 14.72 -13.87
C GLU A 215 10.45 15.68 -12.69
N ARG A 216 9.45 15.78 -11.79
CA ARG A 216 9.52 16.66 -10.63
C ARG A 216 8.74 16.13 -9.44
N LEU A 217 9.11 16.56 -8.25
CA LEU A 217 8.36 16.27 -7.03
C LEU A 217 7.17 17.23 -6.90
N LYS A 218 6.00 16.69 -6.59
CA LYS A 218 4.86 17.49 -6.11
C LYS A 218 5.11 17.93 -4.66
N PRO A 219 4.60 19.10 -4.25
CA PRO A 219 4.69 19.52 -2.85
C PRO A 219 4.02 18.48 -1.93
N GLU A 220 4.59 18.28 -0.73
CA GLU A 220 4.05 17.34 0.24
C GLU A 220 2.61 17.70 0.61
N GLY A 221 1.74 16.69 0.60
CA GLY A 221 0.33 16.90 0.94
C GLY A 221 -0.47 17.69 -0.09
N GLN A 222 0.09 18.02 -1.26
CA GLN A 222 -0.62 18.64 -2.39
C GLN A 222 -0.47 17.76 -3.63
N ASP A 223 -1.00 16.55 -3.56
CA ASP A 223 -0.75 15.48 -4.53
C ASP A 223 -2.00 14.63 -4.82
N GLY A 224 -1.83 13.46 -5.42
CA GLY A 224 -2.93 12.54 -5.70
C GLY A 224 -3.50 11.84 -4.47
N GLY A 225 -2.92 12.03 -3.28
CA GLY A 225 -3.37 11.43 -2.03
C GLY A 225 -3.22 9.92 -1.96
N PHE A 226 -2.31 9.34 -2.76
CA PHE A 226 -2.09 7.89 -2.81
C PHE A 226 -1.34 7.35 -1.59
N LEU A 227 -0.53 8.21 -0.97
CA LEU A 227 0.13 7.97 0.30
C LEU A 227 0.60 9.31 0.87
N TRP A 228 0.15 9.65 2.07
CA TRP A 228 0.60 10.83 2.80
C TRP A 228 1.53 10.49 3.96
N LYS A 229 1.31 9.35 4.60
CA LYS A 229 2.14 8.83 5.70
C LYS A 229 2.27 7.32 5.59
N LEU A 230 3.42 6.77 5.99
CA LEU A 230 3.65 5.35 6.14
C LEU A 230 4.50 5.09 7.39
N ASN A 231 3.97 4.28 8.30
CA ASN A 231 4.70 3.74 9.43
C ASN A 231 4.75 2.22 9.32
N THR A 232 5.87 1.62 9.72
CA THR A 232 6.00 0.16 9.80
C THR A 232 6.46 -0.28 11.17
N TYR A 233 5.96 -1.43 11.63
CA TYR A 233 6.29 -2.01 12.91
C TYR A 233 6.63 -3.48 12.73
N TRP A 234 7.90 -3.81 12.93
CA TRP A 234 8.45 -5.14 12.74
C TRP A 234 8.63 -5.84 14.08
N ARG A 235 8.25 -7.12 14.11
CA ARG A 235 8.58 -8.04 15.20
C ARG A 235 9.23 -9.28 14.61
N ILE A 236 10.38 -9.64 15.14
CA ILE A 236 11.25 -10.67 14.60
C ILE A 236 11.52 -11.65 15.72
N GLU A 237 11.10 -12.91 15.55
CA GLU A 237 11.33 -13.96 16.53
C GLU A 237 11.96 -15.19 15.88
N GLN A 238 13.15 -15.56 16.33
CA GLN A 238 13.80 -16.81 15.94
C GLN A 238 13.36 -17.94 16.87
N LYS A 239 12.56 -18.88 16.34
CA LYS A 239 12.14 -20.11 17.04
C LYS A 239 11.73 -21.19 16.03
N ASP A 240 11.48 -22.42 16.50
CA ASP A 240 11.04 -23.56 15.68
C ASP A 240 11.93 -23.85 14.46
N GLY A 241 13.24 -23.58 14.56
CA GLY A 241 14.18 -23.79 13.46
C GLY A 241 14.10 -22.75 12.33
N GLY A 242 13.49 -21.59 12.57
CA GLY A 242 13.46 -20.47 11.61
C GLY A 242 13.17 -19.14 12.27
N VAL A 243 12.71 -18.17 11.45
CA VAL A 243 12.25 -16.87 11.92
C VAL A 243 10.79 -16.68 11.58
N TYR A 244 9.99 -16.33 12.58
CA TYR A 244 8.70 -15.69 12.38
C TYR A 244 8.93 -14.19 12.25
N LEU A 245 8.55 -13.65 11.11
CA LEU A 245 8.67 -12.24 10.78
C LEU A 245 7.27 -11.64 10.67
N GLN A 246 6.97 -10.71 11.56
CA GLN A 246 5.75 -9.91 11.52
C GLN A 246 6.07 -8.48 11.10
N CYS A 247 5.23 -7.93 10.24
CA CYS A 247 5.23 -6.52 9.91
C CYS A 247 3.80 -5.98 9.99
N GLU A 248 3.64 -4.85 10.66
CA GLU A 248 2.46 -4.02 10.56
C GLU A 248 2.77 -2.84 9.65
N GLY A 249 1.84 -2.49 8.76
CA GLY A 249 1.91 -1.30 7.92
C GLY A 249 0.72 -0.40 8.22
N ILE A 250 1.00 0.84 8.63
CA ILE A 250 0.00 1.87 8.90
C ILE A 250 0.20 2.99 7.89
N THR A 251 -0.78 3.20 7.02
CA THR A 251 -0.70 4.23 5.96
C THR A 251 -1.85 5.20 6.05
N LEU A 252 -1.58 6.47 5.77
CA LEU A 252 -2.60 7.50 5.55
C LEU A 252 -2.73 7.78 4.05
N THR A 253 -3.96 7.74 3.53
CA THR A 253 -4.28 8.13 2.16
C THR A 253 -5.44 9.11 2.16
N ARG A 254 -5.70 9.79 1.03
CA ARG A 254 -6.96 10.53 0.87
C ARG A 254 -8.16 9.60 0.97
N ASP A 255 -9.30 10.14 1.40
CA ASP A 255 -10.57 9.45 1.23
C ASP A 255 -11.01 9.40 -0.25
N ILE A 256 -11.83 8.41 -0.56
CA ILE A 256 -12.36 8.18 -1.89
C ILE A 256 -13.63 9.03 -2.06
N PRO A 257 -13.71 9.92 -3.06
CA PRO A 257 -14.92 10.70 -3.29
C PRO A 257 -16.14 9.78 -3.44
N LEU A 258 -17.23 10.13 -2.74
CA LEU A 258 -18.45 9.31 -2.64
C LEU A 258 -18.95 8.79 -4.01
N LEU A 259 -18.88 9.63 -5.05
CA LEU A 259 -19.37 9.32 -6.38
C LEU A 259 -18.56 8.20 -7.09
N VAL A 260 -17.28 8.01 -6.76
CA VAL A 260 -16.41 6.98 -7.40
C VAL A 260 -16.14 5.78 -6.50
N LYS A 261 -16.58 5.82 -5.23
CA LYS A 261 -16.34 4.79 -4.21
C LYS A 261 -16.71 3.36 -4.64
N PRO A 262 -17.81 3.10 -5.36
CA PRO A 262 -18.14 1.74 -5.81
C PRO A 262 -17.17 1.19 -6.87
N LEU A 263 -16.58 2.06 -7.70
CA LEU A 263 -15.73 1.65 -8.82
C LEU A 263 -14.29 1.38 -8.38
N ILE A 264 -13.74 2.22 -7.49
CA ILE A 264 -12.32 2.14 -7.09
C ILE A 264 -12.11 1.63 -5.66
N GLY A 265 -13.17 1.53 -4.85
CA GLY A 265 -13.13 1.10 -3.45
C GLY A 265 -12.40 -0.23 -3.22
N PRO A 266 -12.71 -1.31 -3.96
CA PRO A 266 -12.04 -2.60 -3.79
C PRO A 266 -10.53 -2.56 -4.10
N TYR A 267 -10.07 -1.66 -4.97
CA TYR A 267 -8.66 -1.56 -5.34
C TYR A 267 -7.87 -0.74 -4.33
N VAL A 268 -8.40 0.40 -3.89
CA VAL A 268 -7.74 1.24 -2.88
C VAL A 268 -7.58 0.48 -1.56
N THR A 269 -8.55 -0.39 -1.21
CA THR A 269 -8.45 -1.24 -0.02
C THR A 269 -7.54 -2.45 -0.18
N SER A 270 -7.28 -2.92 -1.40
CA SER A 270 -6.38 -4.07 -1.64
C SER A 270 -4.90 -3.69 -1.67
N VAL A 271 -4.56 -2.49 -2.13
CA VAL A 271 -3.15 -2.06 -2.32
C VAL A 271 -2.32 -2.15 -1.03
N PRO A 272 -2.77 -1.65 0.14
CA PRO A 272 -1.99 -1.76 1.37
C PRO A 272 -1.75 -3.22 1.77
N ARG A 273 -2.78 -4.08 1.65
CA ARG A 273 -2.68 -5.53 1.92
C ARG A 273 -1.67 -6.20 1.00
N GLU A 274 -1.77 -5.96 -0.30
CA GLU A 274 -0.87 -6.57 -1.29
C GLU A 274 0.57 -6.08 -1.14
N SER A 275 0.77 -4.79 -0.85
CA SER A 275 2.10 -4.25 -0.61
C SER A 275 2.75 -4.91 0.60
N LEU A 276 2.02 -5.11 1.70
CA LEU A 276 2.53 -5.83 2.88
C LEU A 276 2.83 -7.30 2.57
N LEU A 277 1.95 -7.97 1.82
CA LEU A 277 2.16 -9.35 1.36
C LEU A 277 3.44 -9.48 0.52
N ASN A 278 3.63 -8.55 -0.43
CA ASN A 278 4.82 -8.50 -1.27
C ASN A 278 6.09 -8.26 -0.46
N THR A 279 6.06 -7.31 0.49
CA THR A 279 7.19 -7.03 1.38
C THR A 279 7.61 -8.30 2.12
N LEU A 280 6.68 -8.97 2.82
CA LEU A 280 6.98 -10.19 3.57
C LEU A 280 7.43 -11.34 2.66
N GLY A 281 6.80 -11.51 1.50
CA GLY A 281 7.16 -12.53 0.52
C GLY A 281 8.57 -12.30 -0.05
N ASN A 282 8.92 -11.06 -0.35
CA ASN A 282 10.24 -10.69 -0.85
C ASN A 282 11.32 -10.85 0.22
N THR A 283 11.05 -10.45 1.47
CA THR A 283 11.98 -10.70 2.60
C THR A 283 12.22 -12.19 2.77
N ARG A 284 11.16 -13.01 2.76
CA ARG A 284 11.26 -14.47 2.84
C ARG A 284 12.11 -15.02 1.70
N LYS A 285 11.82 -14.61 0.45
CA LYS A 285 12.57 -15.06 -0.73
C LYS A 285 14.05 -14.73 -0.62
N ALA A 286 14.40 -13.52 -0.21
CA ALA A 286 15.78 -13.07 -0.11
C ALA A 286 16.55 -13.79 1.01
N LEU A 287 15.88 -14.18 2.10
CA LEU A 287 16.49 -14.97 3.18
C LEU A 287 16.65 -16.46 2.84
N LEU A 288 15.72 -17.04 2.05
CA LEU A 288 15.81 -18.43 1.61
C LEU A 288 16.80 -18.64 0.46
N HIS A 289 17.02 -17.60 -0.34
CA HIS A 289 17.99 -17.60 -1.43
C HIS A 289 18.94 -16.43 -1.26
N PRO A 290 19.84 -16.46 -0.26
CA PRO A 290 20.85 -15.43 -0.11
C PRO A 290 21.64 -15.36 -1.41
N THR A 291 21.51 -14.27 -2.16
CA THR A 291 22.47 -14.00 -3.23
C THR A 291 23.79 -13.77 -2.51
N ALA A 292 24.86 -14.44 -2.91
CA ALA A 292 26.19 -14.18 -2.35
C ALA A 292 26.42 -12.66 -2.33
N ALA A 293 26.76 -12.12 -1.15
CA ALA A 293 27.21 -10.75 -1.07
C ALA A 293 28.46 -10.61 -1.96
N PRO A 294 28.62 -9.52 -2.71
CA PRO A 294 29.89 -9.24 -3.39
C PRO A 294 31.04 -9.16 -2.39
#